data_AF-A0A940ZM58-F1
#
_entry.id   AF-A0A940ZM58-F1
#
_cell.length_a   1.000
_cell.length_b   1.000
_cell.length_c   1.000
_cell.angle_alpha   90.00
_cell.angle_beta   90.00
_cell.angle_gamma   90.00
#
_symmetry.space_group_name_H-M   'P 1'
#
loop_
_entity.id
_entity.type
_entity.pdbx_description
1 polymer ?
#
loop_
_entity_poly.entity_id
_entity_poly.type
_entity_poly.pdbx_seq_one_letter_code
_entity_poly.pdbx_strand_id
1 'polypeptide(L)'
;MNALTNAFYNVAYKYRLPFSADGVEENLSVWRQNKEPLLRLLRQHPYWNEQELAIVFDLSEQRDIDRDSVDENKFELLLLSEQIDMTQEQREDFRAALDAATEDYACVPDESRLETIRQRGKIKCAPGQKTSRIINKLCLKLGFNQYEVEKVQSVGDGTQAPTVKLIKPYNAVFARLADSLNPVVIPKTGVLSVHPCDFLEMSNQDDSWHSCHCLADGAWKGGCQSYMGDGVSMIFFTVDEDVHSDFYKAPRITREIFCYKDGLLMQSRLYPSNDADTRELYRSLIQGTIAKCLNTPNLWMTKKELNEIQGYWETAENALHYTDYENSYATLSFLKGQERYDKLLIGSPSRCLCCGDIFTEHHALKCGCESVVVCRDCGKTVRLYLAEYLDGAFYCKDCVHRCTACGDLIRGTVYPAFDRSGELVQVCRDCYTAIGEACGRCSVRCACAAFQGNRFCPHTRLFQAAA
;
A
#
# COMPACT_ATOMS: atom_id res chain seq x y z
N MET A 1 1.50 -11.63 25.40
CA MET A 1 1.59 -10.29 24.77
C MET A 1 0.33 -10.08 23.95
N ASN A 2 -0.34 -8.93 24.06
CA ASN A 2 -1.57 -8.65 23.29
C ASN A 2 -1.22 -8.47 21.79
N ALA A 3 -2.12 -8.85 20.89
CA ALA A 3 -1.96 -8.76 19.44
C ALA A 3 -1.48 -7.38 18.95
N LEU A 4 -2.01 -6.28 19.51
CA LEU A 4 -1.60 -4.92 19.14
C LEU A 4 -0.13 -4.62 19.48
N THR A 5 0.33 -5.07 20.64
CA THR A 5 1.74 -4.90 21.05
C THR A 5 2.66 -5.65 20.10
N ASN A 6 2.29 -6.89 19.71
CA ASN A 6 3.04 -7.66 18.73
C ASN A 6 3.06 -6.99 17.35
N ALA A 7 1.92 -6.44 16.90
CA ALA A 7 1.84 -5.71 15.63
C ALA A 7 2.76 -4.48 15.64
N PHE A 8 2.73 -3.70 16.72
CA PHE A 8 3.61 -2.53 16.90
C PHE A 8 5.09 -2.95 16.90
N TYR A 9 5.44 -4.02 17.60
CA TYR A 9 6.81 -4.54 17.59
C TYR A 9 7.25 -4.95 16.19
N ASN A 10 6.37 -5.58 15.41
CA ASN A 10 6.67 -5.96 14.03
C ASN A 10 6.96 -4.73 13.15
N VAL A 11 6.22 -3.62 13.31
CA VAL A 11 6.53 -2.34 12.66
C VAL A 11 7.90 -1.84 13.12
N ALA A 12 8.15 -1.81 14.42
CA ALA A 12 9.43 -1.33 14.95
C ALA A 12 10.62 -2.19 14.47
N TYR A 13 10.45 -3.50 14.36
CA TYR A 13 11.42 -4.42 13.79
C TYR A 13 11.68 -4.15 12.31
N LYS A 14 10.61 -4.04 11.51
CA LYS A 14 10.66 -3.78 10.06
C LYS A 14 11.56 -2.58 9.75
N TYR A 15 11.38 -1.48 10.48
CA TYR A 15 12.14 -0.25 10.31
C TYR A 15 13.42 -0.15 11.17
N ARG A 16 13.78 -1.23 11.89
CA ARG A 16 14.95 -1.30 12.79
C ARG A 16 14.98 -0.17 13.83
N LEU A 17 13.81 0.22 14.33
CA LEU A 17 13.67 1.32 15.27
C LEU A 17 14.13 0.91 16.67
N PRO A 18 14.74 1.82 17.44
CA PRO A 18 14.90 1.64 18.89
C PRO A 18 13.54 1.76 19.58
N PHE A 19 13.17 0.77 20.38
CA PHE A 19 11.94 0.76 21.16
C PHE A 19 12.03 -0.12 22.42
N SER A 20 11.16 0.11 23.38
CA SER A 20 11.00 -0.76 24.56
C SER A 20 9.54 -1.21 24.71
N ALA A 21 9.32 -2.19 25.57
CA ALA A 21 7.97 -2.59 25.93
C ALA A 21 7.17 -1.44 26.58
N ASP A 22 7.80 -0.70 27.50
CA ASP A 22 7.15 0.39 28.23
C ASP A 22 6.82 1.57 27.31
N GLY A 23 7.75 1.93 26.41
CA GLY A 23 7.53 3.02 25.45
C GLY A 23 6.42 2.71 24.45
N VAL A 24 6.32 1.46 24.00
CA VAL A 24 5.20 1.00 23.15
C VAL A 24 3.89 0.97 23.93
N GLU A 25 3.89 0.48 25.18
CA GLU A 25 2.67 0.45 25.99
C GLU A 25 2.15 1.86 26.28
N GLU A 26 3.03 2.83 26.54
CA GLU A 26 2.62 4.22 26.74
C GLU A 26 1.98 4.81 25.46
N ASN A 27 2.55 4.53 24.29
CA ASN A 27 1.96 4.92 23.00
C ASN A 27 0.58 4.30 22.79
N LEU A 28 0.44 2.99 23.08
CA LEU A 28 -0.83 2.27 22.95
C LEU A 28 -1.85 2.72 23.99
N SER A 29 -1.43 3.08 25.21
CA SER A 29 -2.29 3.59 26.27
C SER A 29 -2.94 4.92 25.84
N VAL A 30 -2.13 5.86 25.33
CA VAL A 30 -2.63 7.14 24.80
C VAL A 30 -3.57 6.91 23.61
N TRP A 31 -3.20 6.04 22.67
CA TRP A 31 -4.07 5.68 21.56
C TRP A 31 -5.42 5.13 22.04
N ARG A 32 -5.43 4.16 22.98
CA ARG A 32 -6.67 3.58 23.55
C ARG A 32 -7.53 4.65 24.20
N GLN A 33 -6.93 5.54 24.99
CA GLN A 33 -7.64 6.59 25.70
C GLN A 33 -8.29 7.58 24.72
N ASN A 34 -7.52 8.04 23.72
CA ASN A 34 -7.95 9.14 22.88
C ASN A 34 -8.84 8.68 21.72
N LYS A 35 -8.61 7.50 21.14
CA LYS A 35 -9.42 6.94 20.04
C LYS A 35 -10.74 6.31 20.48
N GLU A 36 -10.98 6.15 21.78
CA GLU A 36 -12.20 5.53 22.31
C GLU A 36 -13.51 6.10 21.71
N PRO A 37 -13.70 7.43 21.52
CA PRO A 37 -14.90 7.96 20.88
C PRO A 37 -15.09 7.47 19.43
N LEU A 38 -14.02 7.43 18.63
CA LEU A 38 -14.06 6.92 17.26
C LEU A 38 -14.28 5.41 17.23
N LEU A 39 -13.60 4.66 18.09
CA LEU A 39 -13.81 3.21 18.21
C LEU A 39 -15.27 2.88 18.51
N ARG A 40 -15.89 3.59 19.46
CA ARG A 40 -17.31 3.42 19.80
C ARG A 40 -18.24 3.77 18.64
N LEU A 41 -17.90 4.78 17.85
CA LEU A 41 -18.68 5.17 16.68
C LEU A 41 -18.56 4.13 15.56
N LEU A 42 -17.33 3.81 15.15
CA LEU A 42 -17.06 2.94 14.00
C LEU A 42 -17.52 1.49 14.23
N ARG A 43 -17.47 1.00 15.47
CA ARG A 43 -18.04 -0.30 15.87
C ARG A 43 -19.53 -0.46 15.56
N GLN A 44 -20.26 0.63 15.35
CA GLN A 44 -21.68 0.57 14.97
C GLN A 44 -21.89 0.24 13.49
N HIS A 45 -20.84 0.28 12.67
CA HIS A 45 -20.93 -0.07 11.28
C HIS A 45 -21.07 -1.60 11.09
N PRO A 46 -21.97 -2.08 10.21
CA PRO A 46 -22.14 -3.52 9.96
C PRO A 46 -20.88 -4.23 9.43
N TYR A 47 -19.97 -3.49 8.80
CA TYR A 47 -18.71 -4.01 8.24
C TYR A 47 -17.49 -3.69 9.11
N TRP A 48 -17.71 -3.34 10.38
CA TRP A 48 -16.62 -3.20 11.34
C TRP A 48 -15.92 -4.56 11.58
N ASN A 49 -14.60 -4.56 11.46
CA ASN A 49 -13.74 -5.69 11.79
C ASN A 49 -12.97 -5.37 13.08
N GLU A 50 -13.30 -6.10 14.16
CA GLU A 50 -12.71 -5.86 15.49
C GLU A 50 -11.21 -6.22 15.56
N GLN A 51 -10.75 -7.18 14.77
CA GLN A 51 -9.33 -7.56 14.74
C GLN A 51 -8.49 -6.48 14.05
N GLU A 52 -9.01 -5.94 12.94
CA GLU A 52 -8.31 -4.94 12.13
C GLU A 52 -8.54 -3.52 12.64
N LEU A 53 -9.48 -3.31 13.58
CA LEU A 53 -9.90 -2.01 14.08
C LEU A 53 -10.28 -1.04 12.95
N ALA A 54 -11.00 -1.57 11.96
CA ALA A 54 -11.30 -0.89 10.71
C ALA A 54 -12.66 -1.30 10.13
N ILE A 55 -13.19 -0.45 9.26
CA ILE A 55 -14.27 -0.80 8.35
C ILE A 55 -13.66 -1.12 6.99
N VAL A 56 -14.00 -2.29 6.45
CA VAL A 56 -13.45 -2.78 5.17
C VAL A 56 -14.53 -2.67 4.09
N PHE A 57 -14.12 -2.19 2.91
CA PHE A 57 -14.98 -1.93 1.77
C PHE A 57 -14.47 -2.65 0.53
N ASP A 58 -15.40 -3.17 -0.27
CA ASP A 58 -15.11 -3.55 -1.66
C ASP A 58 -15.21 -2.30 -2.53
N LEU A 59 -14.09 -1.87 -3.09
CA LEU A 59 -14.02 -0.72 -3.98
C LEU A 59 -13.60 -1.15 -5.38
N SER A 60 -13.98 -0.34 -6.35
CA SER A 60 -13.58 -0.55 -7.72
C SER A 60 -13.33 0.80 -8.36
N GLU A 61 -12.09 1.06 -8.74
CA GLU A 61 -11.74 2.28 -9.46
C GLU A 61 -11.82 1.99 -10.97
N GLN A 62 -12.49 2.88 -11.69
CA GLN A 62 -12.46 2.87 -13.15
C GLN A 62 -11.27 3.68 -13.60
N ARG A 63 -10.37 3.07 -14.36
CA ARG A 63 -9.27 3.81 -15.00
C ARG A 63 -9.86 4.83 -15.98
N ASP A 64 -9.28 6.01 -16.09
CA ASP A 64 -9.69 6.95 -17.13
C ASP A 64 -9.53 6.34 -18.52
N ILE A 65 -10.41 6.74 -19.44
CA ILE A 65 -10.31 6.38 -20.84
C ILE A 65 -9.12 7.14 -21.44
N ASP A 66 -8.13 6.38 -21.91
CA ASP A 66 -6.97 6.90 -22.63
C ASP A 66 -7.42 7.41 -24.00
N ARG A 67 -7.49 8.74 -24.14
CA ARG A 67 -7.97 9.42 -25.36
C ARG A 67 -7.08 9.13 -26.55
N ASP A 68 -5.76 9.06 -26.36
CA ASP A 68 -4.80 8.78 -27.43
C ASP A 68 -5.02 7.36 -27.95
N SER A 69 -5.24 6.41 -27.02
CA SER A 69 -5.58 5.03 -27.39
C SER A 69 -6.92 4.93 -28.14
N VAL A 70 -7.94 5.70 -27.74
CA VAL A 70 -9.22 5.75 -28.47
C VAL A 70 -9.00 6.30 -29.89
N ASP A 71 -8.27 7.41 -30.02
CA ASP A 71 -8.03 8.06 -31.31
C ASP A 71 -7.17 7.21 -32.25
N GLU A 72 -6.13 6.56 -31.76
CA GLU A 72 -5.29 5.65 -32.54
C GLU A 72 -6.13 4.49 -33.11
N ASN A 73 -6.91 3.81 -32.25
CA ASN A 73 -7.72 2.68 -32.68
C ASN A 73 -8.90 3.10 -33.56
N LYS A 74 -9.46 4.29 -33.33
CA LYS A 74 -10.46 4.91 -34.20
C LYS A 74 -9.88 5.20 -35.58
N PHE A 75 -8.66 5.75 -35.64
CA PHE A 75 -7.97 6.02 -36.89
C PHE A 75 -7.68 4.74 -37.68
N GLU A 76 -7.20 3.68 -37.03
CA GLU A 76 -7.03 2.38 -37.67
C GLU A 76 -8.35 1.81 -38.21
N LEU A 77 -9.47 2.00 -37.48
CA LEU A 77 -10.79 1.56 -37.95
C LEU A 77 -11.24 2.35 -39.19
N LEU A 78 -10.91 3.65 -39.27
CA LEU A 78 -11.14 4.47 -40.46
C LEU A 78 -10.27 4.00 -41.64
N LEU A 79 -9.00 3.66 -41.42
CA LEU A 79 -8.14 3.09 -42.47
C LEU A 79 -8.68 1.76 -42.99
N LEU A 80 -9.19 0.91 -42.09
CA LEU A 80 -9.81 -0.36 -42.48
C LEU A 80 -11.05 -0.14 -43.34
N SER A 81 -11.78 0.95 -43.11
CA SER A 81 -12.95 1.33 -43.91
C SER A 81 -12.61 1.63 -45.38
N GLU A 82 -11.37 2.04 -45.68
CA GLU A 82 -10.91 2.27 -47.06
C GLU A 82 -10.76 0.96 -47.85
N GLN A 83 -10.58 -0.16 -47.16
CA GLN A 83 -10.43 -1.49 -47.76
C GLN A 83 -11.78 -2.20 -47.99
N ILE A 84 -12.88 -1.58 -47.54
CA ILE A 84 -14.22 -2.14 -47.64
C ILE A 84 -14.94 -1.46 -48.81
N ASP A 85 -15.67 -2.26 -49.59
CA ASP A 85 -16.48 -1.78 -50.69
C ASP A 85 -17.66 -0.95 -50.18
N MET A 86 -17.51 0.37 -50.24
CA MET A 86 -18.48 1.36 -49.79
C MET A 86 -18.49 2.55 -50.74
N THR A 87 -19.66 3.15 -50.95
CA THR A 87 -19.76 4.43 -51.67
C THR A 87 -19.11 5.56 -50.86
N GLN A 88 -18.77 6.66 -51.53
CA GLN A 88 -18.24 7.85 -50.85
C GLN A 88 -19.22 8.35 -49.77
N GLU A 89 -20.52 8.38 -50.07
CA GLU A 89 -21.57 8.76 -49.10
C GLU A 89 -21.58 7.83 -47.89
N GLN A 90 -21.46 6.52 -48.08
CA GLN A 90 -21.42 5.55 -46.98
C GLN A 90 -20.19 5.75 -46.09
N ARG A 91 -19.03 6.11 -46.66
CA ARG A 91 -17.82 6.41 -45.89
C ARG A 91 -17.95 7.69 -45.08
N GLU A 92 -18.52 8.74 -45.66
CA GLU A 92 -18.77 10.01 -44.97
C GLU A 92 -19.78 9.83 -43.83
N ASP A 93 -20.88 9.10 -44.08
CA ASP A 93 -21.87 8.73 -43.07
C ASP A 93 -21.27 7.86 -41.95
N PHE A 94 -20.41 6.89 -42.30
CA PHE A 94 -19.68 6.07 -41.32
C PHE A 94 -18.80 6.91 -40.42
N ARG A 95 -17.96 7.78 -41.02
CA ARG A 95 -17.05 8.64 -40.27
C ARG A 95 -17.82 9.56 -39.32
N ALA A 96 -18.88 10.22 -39.80
CA ALA A 96 -19.71 11.08 -38.96
C ALA A 96 -20.38 10.33 -37.81
N ALA A 97 -20.85 9.10 -38.04
CA ALA A 97 -21.45 8.27 -37.00
C ALA A 97 -20.42 7.75 -35.98
N LEU A 98 -19.22 7.40 -36.44
CA LEU A 98 -18.12 6.97 -35.58
C LEU A 98 -17.59 8.14 -34.73
N ASP A 99 -17.39 9.32 -35.34
CA ASP A 99 -17.01 10.55 -34.65
C ASP A 99 -18.02 10.86 -33.54
N ALA A 100 -19.31 10.91 -33.87
CA ALA A 100 -20.38 11.15 -32.89
C ALA A 100 -20.44 10.08 -31.77
N ALA A 101 -20.08 8.82 -32.05
CA ALA A 101 -20.04 7.80 -31.01
C ALA A 101 -18.85 7.96 -30.06
N THR A 102 -17.71 8.44 -30.55
CA THR A 102 -16.45 8.53 -29.79
C THR A 102 -16.16 9.89 -29.15
N GLU A 103 -16.89 10.95 -29.54
CA GLU A 103 -16.63 12.35 -29.17
C GLU A 103 -16.50 12.58 -27.65
N ASP A 104 -17.23 11.82 -26.84
CA ASP A 104 -17.24 11.97 -25.38
C ASP A 104 -16.08 11.29 -24.66
N TYR A 105 -15.30 10.44 -25.36
CA TYR A 105 -14.35 9.53 -24.73
C TYR A 105 -14.98 8.79 -23.54
N ALA A 106 -16.19 8.27 -23.73
CA ALA A 106 -17.01 7.67 -22.68
C ALA A 106 -17.49 6.28 -23.07
N CYS A 107 -17.70 5.43 -22.06
CA CYS A 107 -18.26 4.09 -22.22
C CYS A 107 -19.73 4.13 -22.71
N VAL A 108 -20.45 5.21 -22.44
CA VAL A 108 -21.80 5.51 -22.93
C VAL A 108 -21.77 6.92 -23.52
N PRO A 109 -22.19 7.13 -24.79
CA PRO A 109 -22.18 8.45 -25.40
C PRO A 109 -23.34 9.31 -24.87
N ASP A 110 -23.19 10.63 -24.92
CA ASP A 110 -24.25 11.58 -24.56
C ASP A 110 -25.51 11.37 -25.43
N GLU A 111 -26.68 11.47 -24.82
CA GLU A 111 -27.95 11.23 -25.49
C GLU A 111 -28.18 12.16 -26.69
N SER A 112 -27.64 13.39 -26.66
CA SER A 112 -27.74 14.37 -27.75
C SER A 112 -27.10 13.88 -29.06
N ARG A 113 -26.11 12.98 -28.98
CA ARG A 113 -25.40 12.44 -30.15
C ARG A 113 -26.09 11.24 -30.78
N LEU A 114 -27.03 10.60 -30.07
CA LEU A 114 -27.72 9.40 -30.55
C LEU A 114 -28.50 9.67 -31.85
N GLU A 115 -29.06 10.87 -32.02
CA GLU A 115 -29.78 11.25 -33.23
C GLU A 115 -28.86 11.23 -34.45
N THR A 116 -27.68 11.85 -34.35
CA THR A 116 -26.64 11.83 -35.39
C THR A 116 -26.21 10.41 -35.73
N ILE A 117 -25.97 9.57 -34.72
CA ILE A 117 -25.56 8.17 -34.90
C ILE A 117 -26.66 7.38 -35.63
N ARG A 118 -27.94 7.58 -35.30
CA ARG A 118 -29.07 6.92 -35.98
C ARG A 118 -29.20 7.37 -37.42
N GLN A 119 -29.14 8.67 -37.68
CA GLN A 119 -29.34 9.24 -39.01
C GLN A 119 -28.20 8.88 -39.97
N ARG A 120 -26.95 9.08 -39.52
CA ARG A 120 -25.74 8.82 -40.31
C ARG A 120 -25.41 7.34 -40.38
N GLY A 121 -25.34 6.67 -39.22
CA GLY A 121 -25.01 5.24 -39.16
C GLY A 121 -26.15 4.34 -39.65
N LYS A 122 -27.38 4.88 -39.76
CA LYS A 122 -28.58 4.15 -40.16
C LYS A 122 -28.79 2.89 -39.29
N ILE A 123 -28.37 2.93 -38.01
CA ILE A 123 -28.46 1.84 -37.03
C ILE A 123 -29.39 2.21 -35.87
N LYS A 124 -29.92 1.19 -35.17
CA LYS A 124 -30.67 1.39 -33.93
C LYS A 124 -29.71 1.48 -32.73
N CYS A 125 -29.74 2.61 -32.03
CA CYS A 125 -29.12 2.82 -30.72
C CYS A 125 -30.10 3.48 -29.74
N ALA A 126 -30.04 3.07 -28.48
CA ALA A 126 -30.90 3.56 -27.39
C ALA A 126 -30.05 4.27 -26.32
N PRO A 127 -30.65 5.17 -25.52
CA PRO A 127 -30.00 5.72 -24.34
C PRO A 127 -29.40 4.64 -23.42
N GLY A 128 -28.24 4.92 -22.82
CA GLY A 128 -27.51 3.97 -21.96
C GLY A 128 -26.78 2.84 -22.70
N GLN A 129 -26.85 2.77 -24.03
CA GLN A 129 -26.14 1.75 -24.79
C GLN A 129 -24.64 2.07 -24.87
N LYS A 130 -23.79 1.10 -24.54
CA LYS A 130 -22.33 1.26 -24.62
C LYS A 130 -21.83 1.69 -26.00
N THR A 131 -20.85 2.59 -26.04
CA THR A 131 -20.18 3.11 -27.23
C THR A 131 -19.60 1.98 -28.08
N SER A 132 -18.84 1.05 -27.47
CA SER A 132 -18.28 -0.12 -28.17
C SER A 132 -19.35 -0.99 -28.85
N ARG A 133 -20.54 -1.12 -28.26
CA ARG A 133 -21.67 -1.84 -28.85
C ARG A 133 -22.31 -1.08 -30.02
N ILE A 134 -22.34 0.25 -29.96
CA ILE A 134 -22.81 1.10 -31.06
C ILE A 134 -21.84 0.99 -32.24
N ILE A 135 -20.54 1.11 -32.00
CA ILE A 135 -19.49 0.98 -33.03
C ILE A 135 -19.52 -0.41 -33.66
N ASN A 136 -19.67 -1.48 -32.86
CA ASN A 136 -19.81 -2.84 -33.40
C ASN A 136 -21.00 -2.94 -34.36
N LYS A 137 -22.18 -2.45 -33.99
CA LYS A 137 -23.36 -2.44 -34.87
C LYS A 137 -23.10 -1.68 -36.17
N LEU A 138 -22.42 -0.54 -36.09
CA LEU A 138 -22.07 0.29 -37.24
C LEU A 138 -21.16 -0.49 -38.21
N CYS A 139 -20.07 -1.07 -37.70
CA CYS A 139 -19.11 -1.84 -38.49
C CYS A 139 -19.71 -3.13 -39.09
N LEU A 140 -20.50 -3.88 -38.30
CA LEU A 140 -21.17 -5.08 -38.81
C LEU A 140 -22.16 -4.76 -39.92
N LYS A 141 -22.86 -3.64 -39.83
CA LYS A 141 -23.78 -3.20 -40.88
C LYS A 141 -23.07 -2.91 -42.20
N LEU A 142 -21.85 -2.38 -42.13
CA LEU A 142 -21.03 -2.04 -43.29
C LEU A 142 -20.12 -3.20 -43.76
N GLY A 143 -20.25 -4.38 -43.17
CA GLY A 143 -19.54 -5.58 -43.65
C GLY A 143 -18.07 -5.69 -43.20
N PHE A 144 -17.63 -4.95 -42.19
CA PHE A 144 -16.26 -5.03 -41.68
C PHE A 144 -15.85 -6.46 -41.25
N ASN A 145 -16.81 -7.25 -40.76
CA ASN A 145 -16.62 -8.64 -40.35
C ASN A 145 -16.52 -9.63 -41.53
N GLN A 146 -16.70 -9.17 -42.77
CA GLN A 146 -16.60 -9.97 -43.99
C GLN A 146 -15.26 -9.74 -44.71
N TYR A 147 -14.56 -8.65 -44.39
CA TYR A 147 -13.24 -8.37 -44.96
C TYR A 147 -12.17 -9.30 -44.37
N GLU A 148 -11.51 -10.06 -45.25
CA GLU A 148 -10.48 -11.04 -44.90
C GLU A 148 -9.18 -10.74 -45.65
N VAL A 149 -8.05 -10.96 -44.97
CA VAL A 149 -6.71 -10.85 -45.56
C VAL A 149 -5.90 -12.10 -45.25
N GLU A 150 -5.02 -12.45 -46.19
CA GLU A 150 -4.04 -13.51 -46.00
C GLU A 150 -2.93 -13.04 -45.06
N LYS A 151 -2.72 -13.76 -43.96
CA LYS A 151 -1.59 -13.56 -43.05
C LYS A 151 -0.70 -14.78 -43.05
N VAL A 152 0.57 -14.57 -43.37
CA VAL A 152 1.61 -15.61 -43.30
C VAL A 152 1.99 -15.82 -41.84
N GLN A 153 1.82 -17.05 -41.33
CA GLN A 153 2.34 -17.45 -40.02
C GLN A 153 3.66 -18.20 -40.18
N SER A 154 4.72 -17.64 -39.60
CA SER A 154 5.98 -18.33 -39.39
C SER A 154 5.88 -19.17 -38.12
N VAL A 155 6.08 -20.50 -38.24
CA VAL A 155 6.18 -21.37 -37.06
C VAL A 155 7.62 -21.28 -36.53
N GLY A 156 7.76 -21.06 -35.22
CA GLY A 156 9.01 -20.64 -34.56
C GLY A 156 10.24 -21.54 -34.74
N ASP A 157 10.10 -22.75 -35.29
CA ASP A 157 11.18 -23.74 -35.34
C ASP A 157 11.72 -24.00 -36.75
N GLY A 158 11.36 -23.18 -37.77
CA GLY A 158 12.02 -23.15 -39.08
C GLY A 158 11.97 -24.44 -39.92
N THR A 159 11.28 -25.47 -39.46
CA THR A 159 11.24 -26.83 -40.04
C THR A 159 9.96 -27.14 -40.82
N GLN A 160 9.00 -26.21 -40.84
CA GLN A 160 7.76 -26.32 -41.63
C GLN A 160 7.58 -25.10 -42.55
N ALA A 161 7.04 -25.32 -43.74
CA ALA A 161 6.74 -24.26 -44.69
C ALA A 161 5.72 -23.27 -44.10
N PRO A 162 5.87 -21.96 -44.34
CA PRO A 162 4.95 -20.95 -43.81
C PRO A 162 3.52 -21.22 -44.29
N THR A 163 2.57 -21.24 -43.35
CA THR A 163 1.15 -21.45 -43.66
C THR A 163 0.44 -20.10 -43.79
N VAL A 164 -0.32 -19.93 -44.86
CA VAL A 164 -1.20 -18.76 -45.06
C VAL A 164 -2.52 -19.01 -44.35
N LYS A 165 -2.94 -18.07 -43.49
CA LYS A 165 -4.24 -18.10 -42.81
C LYS A 165 -5.04 -16.86 -43.17
N LEU A 166 -6.30 -17.04 -43.54
CA LEU A 166 -7.24 -15.94 -43.68
C LEU A 166 -7.61 -15.41 -42.28
N ILE A 167 -7.46 -14.11 -42.09
CA ILE A 167 -7.82 -13.41 -40.85
C ILE A 167 -8.75 -12.26 -41.15
N LYS A 168 -9.52 -11.84 -40.14
CA LYS A 168 -10.40 -10.67 -40.20
C LYS A 168 -9.76 -9.52 -39.41
N PRO A 169 -9.11 -8.54 -40.06
CA PRO A 169 -8.41 -7.45 -39.38
C PRO A 169 -9.32 -6.69 -38.41
N TYR A 170 -10.60 -6.56 -38.78
CA TYR A 170 -11.63 -5.92 -37.97
C TYR A 170 -11.66 -6.44 -36.53
N ASN A 171 -11.52 -7.75 -36.31
CA ASN A 171 -11.65 -8.31 -34.96
C ASN A 171 -10.56 -7.78 -34.02
N ALA A 172 -9.34 -7.58 -34.52
CA ALA A 172 -8.23 -7.08 -33.72
C ALA A 172 -8.40 -5.57 -33.44
N VAL A 173 -8.71 -4.78 -34.47
CA VAL A 173 -8.92 -3.33 -34.35
C VAL A 173 -10.10 -3.03 -33.44
N PHE A 174 -11.22 -3.74 -33.61
CA PHE A 174 -12.39 -3.60 -32.78
C PHE A 174 -12.14 -4.00 -31.33
N ALA A 175 -11.40 -5.08 -31.07
CA ALA A 175 -11.05 -5.47 -29.70
C ALA A 175 -10.29 -4.35 -28.99
N ARG A 176 -9.24 -3.80 -29.62
CA ARG A 176 -8.47 -2.70 -29.04
C ARG A 176 -9.29 -1.43 -28.80
N LEU A 177 -10.13 -1.04 -29.78
CA LEU A 177 -11.02 0.12 -29.62
C LEU A 177 -12.09 -0.10 -28.55
N ALA A 178 -12.62 -1.33 -28.44
CA ALA A 178 -13.56 -1.67 -27.40
C ALA A 178 -12.90 -1.63 -26.02
N ASP A 179 -11.67 -2.12 -25.90
CA ASP A 179 -10.91 -2.09 -24.66
C ASP A 179 -10.55 -0.66 -24.25
N SER A 180 -10.18 0.22 -25.19
CA SER A 180 -9.90 1.63 -24.87
C SER A 180 -11.16 2.41 -24.45
N LEU A 181 -12.34 2.05 -24.96
CA LEU A 181 -13.63 2.66 -24.60
C LEU A 181 -14.32 2.04 -23.38
N ASN A 182 -13.82 0.91 -22.87
CA ASN A 182 -14.35 0.25 -21.68
C ASN A 182 -13.27 0.28 -20.59
N PRO A 183 -13.30 1.26 -19.67
CA PRO A 183 -12.26 1.39 -18.67
C PRO A 183 -12.14 0.12 -17.83
N VAL A 184 -10.89 -0.30 -17.59
CA VAL A 184 -10.61 -1.42 -16.69
C VAL A 184 -11.09 -1.01 -15.30
N VAL A 185 -12.02 -1.79 -14.77
CA VAL A 185 -12.44 -1.72 -13.37
C VAL A 185 -11.38 -2.48 -12.60
N ILE A 186 -10.55 -1.76 -11.84
CA ILE A 186 -9.55 -2.39 -10.97
C ILE A 186 -10.20 -2.53 -9.59
N PRO A 187 -10.59 -3.75 -9.18
CA PRO A 187 -11.07 -3.98 -7.83
C PRO A 187 -9.94 -3.69 -6.82
N LYS A 188 -10.32 -3.08 -5.71
CA LYS A 188 -9.44 -2.71 -4.60
C LYS A 188 -10.18 -2.92 -3.30
N THR A 189 -9.45 -3.17 -2.23
CA THR A 189 -10.02 -3.15 -0.88
C THR A 189 -9.78 -1.79 -0.27
N GLY A 190 -10.86 -1.10 0.13
CA GLY A 190 -10.80 0.13 0.91
C GLY A 190 -10.81 -0.16 2.40
N VAL A 191 -10.03 0.56 3.19
CA VAL A 191 -9.92 0.36 4.63
C VAL A 191 -10.00 1.72 5.33
N LEU A 192 -11.05 1.94 6.13
CA LEU A 192 -11.13 3.06 7.08
C LEU A 192 -10.73 2.56 8.47
N SER A 193 -9.53 2.91 8.92
CA SER A 193 -8.91 2.34 10.11
C SER A 193 -8.64 3.37 11.20
N VAL A 194 -8.69 2.87 12.44
CA VAL A 194 -8.11 3.52 13.63
C VAL A 194 -7.03 2.65 14.29
N HIS A 195 -6.59 1.57 13.63
CA HIS A 195 -5.52 0.71 14.12
C HIS A 195 -4.21 1.49 14.26
N PRO A 196 -3.46 1.37 15.39
CA PRO A 196 -2.27 2.18 15.62
C PRO A 196 -1.18 1.95 14.57
N CYS A 197 -0.99 0.71 14.14
CA CYS A 197 0.00 0.39 13.11
C CYS A 197 -0.38 0.91 11.72
N ASP A 198 -1.66 1.16 11.44
CA ASP A 198 -2.05 1.80 10.17
C ASP A 198 -1.65 3.28 10.15
N PHE A 199 -1.55 3.94 11.30
CA PHE A 199 -0.94 5.28 11.34
C PHE A 199 0.57 5.20 11.19
N LEU A 200 1.25 4.26 11.85
CA LEU A 200 2.70 4.11 11.74
C LEU A 200 3.14 3.74 10.32
N GLU A 201 2.37 2.90 9.64
CA GLU A 201 2.62 2.42 8.28
C GLU A 201 1.94 3.30 7.23
N MET A 202 1.56 4.54 7.59
CA MET A 202 0.83 5.45 6.70
C MET A 202 1.62 5.85 5.43
N SER A 203 2.91 5.59 5.40
CA SER A 203 3.71 5.60 4.19
C SER A 203 4.66 4.42 4.34
N ASN A 204 4.25 3.28 3.78
CA ASN A 204 4.98 2.04 3.93
C ASN A 204 6.25 2.09 3.06
N GLN A 205 7.38 1.56 3.54
CA GLN A 205 8.58 1.41 2.71
C GLN A 205 8.36 0.49 1.49
N ASP A 206 7.36 -0.39 1.54
CA ASP A 206 7.03 -1.32 0.45
C ASP A 206 6.02 -0.69 -0.55
N ASP A 207 5.53 0.53 -0.29
CA ASP A 207 4.67 1.27 -1.20
C ASP A 207 5.44 1.61 -2.50
N SER A 208 4.74 1.67 -3.63
CA SER A 208 5.31 2.16 -4.90
C SER A 208 5.53 3.68 -4.92
N TRP A 209 5.21 4.37 -3.83
CA TRP A 209 5.32 5.81 -3.64
C TRP A 209 5.76 6.10 -2.20
N HIS A 210 6.37 7.25 -1.95
CA HIS A 210 6.83 7.64 -0.61
C HIS A 210 6.36 9.04 -0.25
N SER A 211 6.05 9.26 1.02
CA SER A 211 5.78 10.58 1.60
C SER A 211 6.72 10.88 2.76
N CYS A 212 6.66 12.11 3.24
CA CYS A 212 7.47 12.54 4.38
C CYS A 212 7.14 11.83 5.70
N HIS A 213 6.08 11.02 5.76
CA HIS A 213 5.70 10.24 6.94
C HIS A 213 6.33 8.84 6.98
N CYS A 214 7.10 8.41 5.97
CA CYS A 214 7.74 7.09 5.93
C CYS A 214 8.72 6.92 7.11
N LEU A 215 8.58 5.85 7.90
CA LEU A 215 9.40 5.65 9.12
C LEU A 215 10.89 5.38 8.85
N ALA A 216 11.25 4.95 7.64
CA ALA A 216 12.64 4.74 7.25
C ALA A 216 13.41 6.07 7.19
N ASP A 217 12.90 7.06 6.45
CA ASP A 217 13.67 8.23 6.00
C ASP A 217 12.86 9.53 5.92
N GLY A 218 11.56 9.51 6.22
CA GLY A 218 10.68 10.66 6.14
C GLY A 218 11.04 11.81 7.09
N ALA A 219 10.83 13.06 6.67
CA ALA A 219 11.09 14.22 7.52
C ALA A 219 10.05 14.40 8.65
N TRP A 220 8.85 13.82 8.54
CA TRP A 220 7.69 14.02 9.42
C TRP A 220 7.23 12.71 10.09
N LYS A 221 8.17 11.81 10.39
CA LYS A 221 7.91 10.48 11.00
C LYS A 221 7.16 10.56 12.33
N GLY A 222 7.52 11.52 13.18
CA GLY A 222 6.83 11.77 14.45
C GLY A 222 5.35 12.11 14.25
N GLY A 223 4.98 12.63 13.08
CA GLY A 223 3.60 12.91 12.69
C GLY A 223 2.68 11.70 12.63
N CYS A 224 3.24 10.51 12.36
CA CYS A 224 2.46 9.28 12.41
C CYS A 224 1.87 9.07 13.81
N GLN A 225 2.67 9.32 14.85
CA GLN A 225 2.25 9.21 16.24
C GLN A 225 1.28 10.33 16.64
N SER A 226 1.41 11.52 16.06
CA SER A 226 0.45 12.60 16.32
C SER A 226 -0.95 12.25 15.82
N TYR A 227 -1.08 11.76 14.59
CA TYR A 227 -2.38 11.29 14.10
C TYR A 227 -2.87 10.05 14.86
N MET A 228 -1.96 9.12 15.19
CA MET A 228 -2.29 7.93 15.99
C MET A 228 -2.82 8.29 17.36
N GLY A 229 -2.25 9.30 18.02
CA GLY A 229 -2.55 9.64 19.41
C GLY A 229 -3.70 10.63 19.59
N ASP A 230 -4.25 11.22 18.53
CA ASP A 230 -5.38 12.16 18.65
C ASP A 230 -6.74 11.46 18.81
N GLY A 231 -7.80 12.21 19.06
CA GLY A 231 -9.16 11.68 19.21
C GLY A 231 -10.07 11.78 17.98
N VAL A 232 -9.59 12.32 16.85
CA VAL A 232 -10.44 12.68 15.70
C VAL A 232 -10.00 12.05 14.38
N SER A 233 -8.72 11.72 14.24
CA SER A 233 -8.15 11.16 13.02
C SER A 233 -8.49 9.68 12.83
N MET A 234 -8.84 9.35 11.60
CA MET A 234 -8.96 8.02 11.01
C MET A 234 -8.10 8.03 9.75
N ILE A 235 -7.57 6.88 9.37
CA ILE A 235 -6.82 6.75 8.12
C ILE A 235 -7.63 5.92 7.13
N PHE A 236 -7.84 6.46 5.95
CA PHE A 236 -8.43 5.73 4.83
C PHE A 236 -7.34 5.39 3.82
N PHE A 237 -7.30 4.15 3.36
CA PHE A 237 -6.35 3.72 2.34
C PHE A 237 -6.93 2.59 1.49
N THR A 238 -6.32 2.37 0.33
CA THR A 238 -6.65 1.22 -0.53
C THR A 238 -5.47 0.28 -0.67
N VAL A 239 -5.77 -1.01 -0.79
CA VAL A 239 -4.82 -2.11 -1.03
C VAL A 239 -5.34 -2.98 -2.17
N ASP A 240 -4.50 -3.89 -2.66
CA ASP A 240 -4.90 -4.89 -3.65
C ASP A 240 -6.04 -5.78 -3.13
N GLU A 241 -6.88 -6.25 -4.05
CA GLU A 241 -8.09 -7.02 -3.71
C GLU A 241 -7.82 -8.36 -3.02
N ASP A 242 -6.61 -8.91 -3.13
CA ASP A 242 -6.20 -10.18 -2.53
C ASP A 242 -5.75 -10.03 -1.07
N VAL A 243 -5.65 -8.80 -0.57
CA VAL A 243 -5.35 -8.50 0.83
C VAL A 243 -6.65 -8.52 1.64
N HIS A 244 -6.75 -9.44 2.60
CA HIS A 244 -7.98 -9.65 3.37
C HIS A 244 -7.83 -9.44 4.90
N SER A 245 -6.60 -9.29 5.39
CA SER A 245 -6.30 -9.13 6.82
C SER A 245 -4.89 -8.59 7.02
N ASP A 246 -4.53 -8.23 8.26
CA ASP A 246 -3.26 -7.62 8.61
C ASP A 246 -2.94 -6.39 7.73
N PHE A 247 -3.94 -5.53 7.50
CA PHE A 247 -3.87 -4.47 6.48
C PHE A 247 -2.68 -3.53 6.68
N TYR A 248 -2.23 -3.33 7.92
CA TYR A 248 -1.06 -2.51 8.24
C TYR A 248 0.25 -3.00 7.61
N LYS A 249 0.33 -4.28 7.24
CA LYS A 249 1.51 -4.86 6.56
C LYS A 249 1.50 -4.65 5.06
N ALA A 250 0.32 -4.40 4.48
CA ALA A 250 0.15 -4.33 3.03
C ALA A 250 0.68 -2.99 2.48
N PRO A 251 1.28 -3.00 1.28
CA PRO A 251 1.57 -1.78 0.57
C PRO A 251 0.26 -1.09 0.16
N ARG A 252 0.24 0.23 0.30
CA ARG A 252 -0.91 1.08 0.02
C ARG A 252 -0.86 1.60 -1.39
N ILE A 253 -1.99 1.53 -2.09
CA ILE A 253 -2.16 2.13 -3.41
C ILE A 253 -2.48 3.63 -3.25
N THR A 254 -3.41 3.97 -2.35
CA THR A 254 -3.76 5.35 -2.01
C THR A 254 -3.95 5.53 -0.51
N ARG A 255 -3.91 6.79 -0.04
CA ARG A 255 -4.10 7.14 1.37
C ARG A 255 -4.63 8.55 1.58
N GLU A 256 -5.55 8.70 2.53
CA GLU A 256 -6.02 9.97 3.10
C GLU A 256 -6.16 9.88 4.62
N ILE A 257 -5.97 11.01 5.31
CA ILE A 257 -6.41 11.19 6.69
C ILE A 257 -7.80 11.83 6.66
N PHE A 258 -8.71 11.28 7.45
CA PHE A 258 -10.01 11.88 7.72
C PHE A 258 -10.09 12.23 9.21
N CYS A 259 -10.57 13.42 9.55
CA CYS A 259 -10.81 13.79 10.95
C CYS A 259 -12.30 13.98 11.19
N TYR A 260 -12.85 13.30 12.20
CA TYR A 260 -14.28 13.38 12.53
C TYR A 260 -14.52 13.72 13.99
N LYS A 261 -15.48 14.63 14.23
CA LYS A 261 -16.06 14.89 15.55
C LYS A 261 -17.44 15.54 15.38
N ASP A 262 -18.44 15.07 16.10
CA ASP A 262 -19.75 15.73 16.29
C ASP A 262 -20.37 16.33 15.01
N GLY A 263 -20.48 15.51 13.96
CA GLY A 263 -21.09 15.90 12.68
C GLY A 263 -20.20 16.74 11.76
N LEU A 264 -18.95 16.97 12.14
CA LEU A 264 -17.94 17.61 11.30
C LEU A 264 -16.93 16.57 10.82
N LEU A 265 -16.73 16.48 9.49
CA LEU A 265 -15.78 15.57 8.85
C LEU A 265 -14.82 16.35 7.95
N MET A 266 -13.52 16.24 8.21
CA MET A 266 -12.45 16.82 7.40
C MET A 266 -11.76 15.75 6.58
N GLN A 267 -11.55 16.01 5.30
CA GLN A 267 -10.75 15.20 4.39
C GLN A 267 -9.42 15.91 4.11
N SER A 268 -8.32 15.20 4.30
CA SER A 268 -6.97 15.72 4.00
C SER A 268 -6.63 15.63 2.50
N ARG A 269 -5.35 15.82 2.19
CA ARG A 269 -4.76 15.50 0.89
C ARG A 269 -4.79 13.99 0.60
N LEU A 270 -5.05 13.63 -0.65
CA LEU A 270 -4.84 12.29 -1.22
C LEU A 270 -3.35 12.07 -1.52
N TYR A 271 -2.89 10.84 -1.30
CA TYR A 271 -1.58 10.37 -1.72
C TYR A 271 -1.72 9.11 -2.57
N PRO A 272 -0.83 8.89 -3.56
CA PRO A 272 0.29 9.78 -3.95
C PRO A 272 -0.11 10.95 -4.86
N SER A 273 -1.25 10.85 -5.54
CA SER A 273 -1.81 11.91 -6.38
C SER A 273 -2.75 12.81 -5.56
N ASN A 274 -3.22 13.92 -6.12
CA ASN A 274 -4.29 14.73 -5.51
C ASN A 274 -5.52 14.78 -6.42
N ASP A 275 -5.88 13.64 -7.00
CA ASP A 275 -6.97 13.50 -7.96
C ASP A 275 -8.33 13.89 -7.36
N ALA A 276 -9.11 14.71 -8.07
CA ALA A 276 -10.33 15.29 -7.51
C ALA A 276 -11.49 14.28 -7.42
N ASP A 277 -11.62 13.41 -8.42
CA ASP A 277 -12.72 12.45 -8.54
C ASP A 277 -12.56 11.33 -7.52
N THR A 278 -11.34 10.82 -7.35
CA THR A 278 -10.99 9.84 -6.30
C THR A 278 -11.27 10.41 -4.91
N ARG A 279 -10.90 11.67 -4.67
CA ARG A 279 -11.18 12.35 -3.40
C ARG A 279 -12.68 12.51 -3.15
N GLU A 280 -13.46 12.85 -4.17
CA GLU A 280 -14.92 12.91 -4.06
C GLU A 280 -15.54 11.54 -3.78
N LEU A 281 -15.07 10.49 -4.44
CA LEU A 281 -15.49 9.11 -4.21
C LEU A 281 -15.24 8.71 -2.75
N TYR A 282 -14.01 8.87 -2.27
CA TYR A 282 -13.64 8.50 -0.90
C TYR A 282 -14.40 9.34 0.13
N ARG A 283 -14.52 10.66 -0.07
CA ARG A 283 -15.31 11.52 0.81
C ARG A 283 -16.77 11.07 0.88
N SER A 284 -17.39 10.75 -0.25
CA SER A 284 -18.79 10.31 -0.29
C SER A 284 -18.97 8.96 0.41
N LEU A 285 -18.00 8.05 0.28
CA LEU A 285 -17.96 6.78 1.01
C LEU A 285 -17.85 7.00 2.53
N ILE A 286 -16.92 7.84 2.98
CA ILE A 286 -16.71 8.09 4.41
C ILE A 286 -17.89 8.87 5.01
N GLN A 287 -18.46 9.84 4.31
CA GLN A 287 -19.71 10.52 4.68
C GLN A 287 -20.85 9.51 4.92
N GLY A 288 -21.05 8.58 3.99
CA GLY A 288 -22.04 7.51 4.11
C GLY A 288 -21.76 6.56 5.27
N THR A 289 -20.50 6.20 5.46
CA THR A 289 -20.04 5.35 6.57
C THR A 289 -20.34 5.98 7.92
N ILE A 290 -19.96 7.24 8.12
CA ILE A 290 -20.21 7.97 9.37
C ILE A 290 -21.72 8.16 9.61
N ALA A 291 -22.48 8.55 8.58
CA ALA A 291 -23.94 8.69 8.72
C ALA A 291 -24.60 7.35 9.09
N LYS A 292 -24.10 6.23 8.54
CA LYS A 292 -24.55 4.88 8.88
C LYS A 292 -24.23 4.54 10.35
N CYS A 293 -23.02 4.83 10.82
CA CYS A 293 -22.64 4.64 12.22
C CYS A 293 -23.52 5.46 13.17
N LEU A 294 -23.88 6.69 12.80
CA LEU A 294 -24.74 7.57 13.61
C LEU A 294 -26.23 7.23 13.51
N ASN A 295 -26.62 6.29 12.64
CA ASN A 295 -28.01 5.99 12.31
C ASN A 295 -28.82 7.25 11.90
N THR A 296 -28.26 8.06 11.01
CA THR A 296 -28.85 9.32 10.52
C THR A 296 -28.84 9.36 8.98
N PRO A 297 -29.69 10.18 8.33
CA PRO A 297 -29.62 10.35 6.88
C PRO A 297 -28.24 10.85 6.42
N ASN A 298 -27.75 10.30 5.31
CA ASN A 298 -26.49 10.71 4.68
C ASN A 298 -26.62 12.05 3.94
N LEU A 299 -26.78 13.14 4.68
CA LEU A 299 -27.02 14.48 4.17
C LEU A 299 -25.94 15.45 4.67
N TRP A 300 -25.00 15.80 3.79
CA TRP A 300 -23.87 16.66 4.13
C TRP A 300 -23.88 17.95 3.30
N MET A 301 -23.35 19.03 3.88
CA MET A 301 -22.94 20.23 3.17
C MET A 301 -21.41 20.21 3.09
N THR A 302 -20.83 20.37 1.90
CA THR A 302 -19.37 20.34 1.72
C THR A 302 -18.83 21.73 1.40
N LYS A 303 -17.72 22.12 2.02
CA LYS A 303 -17.01 23.37 1.78
C LYS A 303 -15.51 23.13 1.57
N LYS A 304 -14.90 23.91 0.68
CA LYS A 304 -13.48 23.80 0.30
C LYS A 304 -12.70 25.11 0.48
N GLU A 305 -13.39 26.25 0.48
CA GLU A 305 -12.76 27.56 0.58
C GLU A 305 -12.16 27.78 1.97
N LEU A 306 -10.83 27.95 2.03
CA LEU A 306 -10.07 27.96 3.28
C LEU A 306 -10.59 28.98 4.31
N ASN A 307 -10.98 30.17 3.85
CA ASN A 307 -11.52 31.24 4.69
C ASN A 307 -12.86 30.86 5.38
N GLU A 308 -13.64 29.95 4.78
CA GLU A 308 -14.90 29.45 5.34
C GLU A 308 -14.70 28.29 6.31
N ILE A 309 -13.59 27.54 6.17
CA ILE A 309 -13.39 26.26 6.86
C ILE A 309 -12.32 26.32 7.97
N GLN A 310 -11.32 27.20 7.90
CA GLN A 310 -10.19 27.25 8.84
C GLN A 310 -10.59 27.42 10.31
N GLY A 311 -11.78 27.99 10.58
CA GLY A 311 -12.27 28.18 11.95
C GLY A 311 -12.70 26.89 12.65
N TYR A 312 -12.74 25.75 11.95
CA TYR A 312 -13.30 24.49 12.44
C TYR A 312 -12.25 23.43 12.81
N TRP A 313 -10.97 23.78 12.79
CA TRP A 313 -9.93 22.92 13.34
C TRP A 313 -8.92 23.73 14.15
N GLU A 314 -8.11 23.01 14.91
CA GLU A 314 -6.94 23.49 15.59
C GLU A 314 -5.90 22.37 15.59
N THR A 315 -4.65 22.71 15.26
CA THR A 315 -3.54 21.77 15.39
C THR A 315 -3.13 21.72 16.85
N ALA A 316 -3.12 20.53 17.46
CA ALA A 316 -2.77 20.40 18.87
C ALA A 316 -1.33 20.88 19.14
N GLU A 317 -1.12 21.45 20.32
CA GLU A 317 0.20 21.92 20.73
C GLU A 317 1.21 20.77 20.71
N ASN A 318 2.40 21.02 20.14
CA ASN A 318 3.47 20.04 19.97
C ASN A 318 3.10 18.81 19.11
N ALA A 319 2.03 18.88 18.32
CA ALA A 319 1.80 17.90 17.26
C ALA A 319 2.88 18.01 16.19
N LEU A 320 3.33 16.87 15.68
CA LEU A 320 4.49 16.73 14.80
C LEU A 320 4.12 16.26 13.39
N HIS A 321 2.82 16.27 13.04
CA HIS A 321 2.37 15.90 11.70
C HIS A 321 2.45 17.06 10.73
N TYR A 322 2.59 16.72 9.45
CA TYR A 322 2.48 17.71 8.39
C TYR A 322 1.02 18.14 8.24
N THR A 323 0.77 19.45 8.28
CA THR A 323 -0.58 20.05 8.28
C THR A 323 -1.09 20.25 6.86
N ASP A 324 -1.35 19.16 6.12
CA ASP A 324 -1.90 19.23 4.75
C ASP A 324 -3.15 20.11 4.67
N TYR A 325 -3.99 20.07 5.71
CA TYR A 325 -5.23 20.83 5.79
C TYR A 325 -5.04 22.36 5.86
N GLU A 326 -3.86 22.85 6.27
CA GLU A 326 -3.52 24.28 6.26
C GLU A 326 -3.01 24.74 4.87
N ASN A 327 -2.67 23.79 3.99
CA ASN A 327 -2.04 24.03 2.69
C ASN A 327 -3.04 23.88 1.53
N SER A 328 -4.30 24.31 1.74
CA SER A 328 -5.40 24.32 0.75
C SER A 328 -5.84 22.93 0.25
N TYR A 329 -5.48 21.85 0.95
CA TYR A 329 -5.99 20.51 0.62
C TYR A 329 -7.28 20.16 1.39
N ALA A 330 -7.61 20.86 2.48
CA ALA A 330 -8.76 20.50 3.31
C ALA A 330 -10.10 20.59 2.56
N THR A 331 -10.97 19.62 2.81
CA THR A 331 -12.40 19.71 2.49
C THR A 331 -13.19 19.38 3.75
N LEU A 332 -14.12 20.26 4.17
CA LEU A 332 -15.00 20.04 5.32
C LEU A 332 -16.39 19.63 4.87
N SER A 333 -16.93 18.63 5.56
CA SER A 333 -18.31 18.17 5.43
C SER A 333 -19.05 18.38 6.73
N PHE A 334 -20.19 19.07 6.66
CA PHE A 334 -21.06 19.41 7.77
C PHE A 334 -22.33 18.58 7.68
N LEU A 335 -22.56 17.70 8.65
CA LEU A 335 -23.75 16.86 8.71
C LEU A 335 -25.00 17.71 8.95
N LYS A 336 -25.95 17.70 8.02
CA LYS A 336 -27.18 18.50 8.16
C LYS A 336 -27.98 18.09 9.39
N GLY A 337 -28.58 19.08 10.03
CA GLY A 337 -29.40 18.89 11.24
C GLY A 337 -28.67 19.10 12.56
N GLN A 338 -27.35 19.34 12.54
CA GLN A 338 -26.61 19.75 13.73
C GLN A 338 -26.78 21.25 14.02
N GLU A 339 -26.97 21.60 15.28
CA GLU A 339 -27.08 23.00 15.73
C GLU A 339 -25.71 23.70 15.79
N ARG A 340 -24.66 22.95 16.13
CA ARG A 340 -23.30 23.43 16.31
C ARG A 340 -22.29 22.37 15.88
N TYR A 341 -21.12 22.83 15.47
CA TYR A 341 -19.98 21.98 15.13
C TYR A 341 -18.80 22.42 15.98
N ASP A 342 -18.28 21.50 16.79
CA ASP A 342 -17.07 21.73 17.55
C ASP A 342 -15.84 21.68 16.64
N LYS A 343 -14.77 22.38 17.05
CA LYS A 343 -13.50 22.29 16.33
C LYS A 343 -12.90 20.90 16.43
N LEU A 344 -12.27 20.47 15.35
CA LEU A 344 -11.39 19.31 15.32
C LEU A 344 -10.04 19.68 15.94
N LEU A 345 -9.70 19.09 17.08
CA LEU A 345 -8.34 19.17 17.63
C LEU A 345 -7.50 18.05 17.00
N ILE A 346 -6.69 18.38 16.00
CA ILE A 346 -5.99 17.42 15.16
C ILE A 346 -4.56 17.23 15.65
N GLY A 347 -4.15 15.97 15.77
CA GLY A 347 -2.85 15.56 16.26
C GLY A 347 -2.74 15.54 17.78
N SER A 348 -1.62 14.98 18.25
CA SER A 348 -1.24 14.95 19.66
C SER A 348 0.29 15.04 19.77
N PRO A 349 0.83 15.37 20.96
CA PRO A 349 2.25 15.19 21.23
C PRO A 349 2.68 13.74 20.97
N SER A 350 3.82 13.57 20.29
CA SER A 350 4.38 12.24 19.98
C SER A 350 5.24 11.74 21.13
N ARG A 351 5.28 10.42 21.31
CA ARG A 351 5.92 9.77 22.46
C ARG A 351 7.03 8.82 22.08
N CYS A 352 8.15 8.94 22.78
CA CYS A 352 9.36 8.19 22.55
C CYS A 352 9.07 6.68 22.60
N LEU A 353 9.43 5.95 21.54
CA LEU A 353 9.26 4.50 21.48
C LEU A 353 10.09 3.74 22.54
N CYS A 354 11.10 4.38 23.15
CA CYS A 354 11.95 3.78 24.18
C CYS A 354 11.50 4.10 25.62
N CYS A 355 11.21 5.35 25.96
CA CYS A 355 10.87 5.72 27.36
C CYS A 355 9.41 6.17 27.55
N GLY A 356 8.64 6.38 26.48
CA GLY A 356 7.26 6.87 26.57
C GLY A 356 7.11 8.38 26.76
N ASP A 357 8.21 9.10 27.05
CA ASP A 357 8.19 10.56 27.22
C ASP A 357 7.87 11.28 25.90
N ILE A 358 7.27 12.46 26.02
CA ILE A 358 7.00 13.35 24.88
C ILE A 358 8.32 13.87 24.29
N PHE A 359 8.38 13.95 22.96
CA PHE A 359 9.46 14.61 22.23
C PHE A 359 8.90 15.60 21.21
N THR A 360 9.74 16.50 20.70
CA THR A 360 9.32 17.65 19.87
C THR A 360 9.94 17.68 18.47
N GLU A 361 10.81 16.73 18.14
CA GLU A 361 11.47 16.65 16.83
C GLU A 361 10.65 15.83 15.83
N HIS A 362 10.04 16.49 14.84
CA HIS A 362 9.15 15.86 13.84
C HIS A 362 9.79 14.74 13.00
N HIS A 363 11.11 14.76 12.81
CA HIS A 363 11.85 13.72 12.07
C HIS A 363 12.27 12.52 12.94
N ALA A 364 11.94 12.54 14.24
CA ALA A 364 12.33 11.51 15.20
C ALA A 364 11.12 10.64 15.63
N LEU A 365 11.44 9.51 16.28
CA LEU A 365 10.49 8.63 16.98
C LEU A 365 10.95 8.33 18.42
N LYS A 366 12.04 8.98 18.86
CA LYS A 366 12.60 8.87 20.20
C LYS A 366 13.21 10.20 20.63
N CYS A 367 13.28 10.40 21.93
CA CYS A 367 14.06 11.48 22.54
C CYS A 367 15.55 11.07 22.70
N GLY A 368 16.30 11.83 23.48
CA GLY A 368 17.72 11.57 23.80
C GLY A 368 17.98 10.39 24.75
N CYS A 369 16.98 9.59 25.13
CA CYS A 369 17.17 8.46 26.03
C CYS A 369 18.02 7.33 25.41
N GLU A 370 18.47 6.40 26.26
CA GLU A 370 19.25 5.24 25.82
C GLU A 370 18.45 4.40 24.81
N SER A 371 19.12 4.00 23.72
CA SER A 371 18.52 3.23 22.65
C SER A 371 18.47 1.77 23.04
N VAL A 372 17.26 1.24 23.16
CA VAL A 372 16.98 -0.15 23.51
C VAL A 372 16.11 -0.80 22.43
N VAL A 373 16.05 -2.12 22.45
CA VAL A 373 15.18 -2.95 21.58
C VAL A 373 14.65 -4.12 22.38
N VAL A 374 13.48 -4.65 21.97
CA VAL A 374 12.91 -5.85 22.57
C VAL A 374 13.33 -7.08 21.78
N CYS A 375 13.89 -8.09 22.45
CA CYS A 375 14.22 -9.37 21.80
C CYS A 375 12.95 -10.11 21.38
N ARG A 376 12.89 -10.53 20.11
CA ARG A 376 11.72 -11.24 19.54
C ARG A 376 11.40 -12.56 20.22
N ASP A 377 12.42 -13.30 20.66
CA ASP A 377 12.24 -14.64 21.22
C ASP A 377 11.90 -14.63 22.72
N CYS A 378 12.63 -13.84 23.53
CA CYS A 378 12.43 -13.84 24.98
C CYS A 378 11.70 -12.62 25.54
N GLY A 379 11.43 -11.60 24.71
CA GLY A 379 10.76 -10.37 25.15
C GLY A 379 11.59 -9.45 26.05
N LYS A 380 12.85 -9.78 26.34
CA LYS A 380 13.73 -8.92 27.15
C LYS A 380 14.09 -7.65 26.37
N THR A 381 13.96 -6.50 27.02
CA THR A 381 14.54 -5.23 26.55
C THR A 381 16.05 -5.25 26.76
N VAL A 382 16.82 -4.99 25.71
CA VAL A 382 18.28 -4.92 25.74
C VAL A 382 18.76 -3.65 25.06
N ARG A 383 19.98 -3.20 25.39
CA ARG A 383 20.60 -2.07 24.70
C ARG A 383 20.80 -2.39 23.22
N LEU A 384 20.47 -1.45 22.34
CA LEU A 384 20.50 -1.66 20.88
C LEU A 384 21.87 -2.15 20.40
N TYR A 385 22.97 -1.58 20.91
CA TYR A 385 24.33 -1.97 20.51
C TYR A 385 24.74 -3.38 20.99
N LEU A 386 23.95 -4.00 21.88
CA LEU A 386 24.17 -5.37 22.34
C LEU A 386 23.27 -6.38 21.62
N ALA A 387 22.30 -5.92 20.83
CA ALA A 387 21.37 -6.77 20.11
C ALA A 387 21.92 -7.19 18.75
N GLU A 388 21.48 -8.36 18.29
CA GLU A 388 21.74 -8.85 16.94
C GLU A 388 20.47 -8.73 16.10
N TYR A 389 20.59 -8.32 14.83
CA TYR A 389 19.47 -8.22 13.90
C TYR A 389 19.50 -9.38 12.90
N LEU A 390 18.45 -10.18 12.87
CA LEU A 390 18.34 -11.40 12.06
C LEU A 390 16.88 -11.59 11.62
N ASP A 391 16.63 -12.10 10.41
CA ASP A 391 15.27 -12.44 9.93
C ASP A 391 14.21 -11.36 10.20
N GLY A 392 14.60 -10.10 10.00
CA GLY A 392 13.70 -8.96 10.18
C GLY A 392 13.37 -8.60 11.63
N ALA A 393 14.17 -8.98 12.63
CA ALA A 393 13.95 -8.61 14.04
C ALA A 393 15.22 -8.57 14.89
N PHE A 394 15.11 -8.00 16.10
CA PHE A 394 16.19 -7.95 17.09
C PHE A 394 16.17 -9.12 18.07
N TYR A 395 17.36 -9.58 18.45
CA TYR A 395 17.58 -10.67 19.41
C TYR A 395 18.65 -10.29 20.42
N CYS A 396 18.49 -10.77 21.67
CA CYS A 396 19.55 -10.68 22.66
C CYS A 396 20.59 -11.78 22.46
N LYS A 397 21.77 -11.61 23.08
CA LYS A 397 22.89 -12.56 23.02
C LYS A 397 22.61 -13.92 23.65
N ASP A 398 21.54 -14.04 24.45
CA ASP A 398 21.10 -15.33 25.02
C ASP A 398 20.27 -16.14 24.01
N CYS A 399 19.62 -15.47 23.03
CA CYS A 399 18.73 -16.10 22.07
C CYS A 399 19.40 -16.31 20.70
N VAL A 400 20.32 -15.41 20.32
CA VAL A 400 21.10 -15.49 19.10
C VAL A 400 22.57 -15.31 19.42
N HIS A 401 23.38 -16.28 19.01
CA HIS A 401 24.82 -16.28 19.25
C HIS A 401 25.58 -15.98 17.97
N ARG A 402 26.65 -15.20 18.06
CA ARG A 402 27.56 -14.99 16.94
C ARG A 402 28.68 -16.02 16.96
N CYS A 403 28.79 -16.80 15.88
CA CYS A 403 29.87 -17.77 15.71
C CYS A 403 31.22 -17.05 15.77
N THR A 404 32.09 -17.43 16.70
CA THR A 404 33.43 -16.83 16.81
C THR A 404 34.31 -17.15 15.59
N ALA A 405 34.02 -18.24 14.86
CA ALA A 405 34.81 -18.69 13.72
C ALA A 405 34.47 -17.95 12.42
N CYS A 406 33.20 -17.99 12.00
CA CYS A 406 32.74 -17.41 10.73
C CYS A 406 32.02 -16.06 10.88
N GLY A 407 31.62 -15.69 12.10
CA GLY A 407 30.84 -14.48 12.34
C GLY A 407 29.33 -14.63 12.10
N ASP A 408 28.87 -15.78 11.62
CA ASP A 408 27.44 -16.04 11.36
C ASP A 408 26.61 -16.05 12.65
N LEU A 409 25.36 -15.62 12.54
CA LEU A 409 24.40 -15.66 13.62
C LEU A 409 23.75 -17.04 13.71
N ILE A 410 23.69 -17.58 14.93
CA ILE A 410 23.21 -18.92 15.24
C ILE A 410 21.95 -18.79 16.09
N ARG A 411 20.83 -19.30 15.58
CA ARG A 411 19.63 -19.61 16.37
C ARG A 411 19.68 -21.08 16.75
N GLY A 412 19.64 -21.37 18.05
CA GLY A 412 19.67 -22.74 18.58
C GLY A 412 21.04 -23.16 19.09
N THR A 413 21.41 -24.42 18.85
CA THR A 413 22.58 -25.05 19.50
C THR A 413 23.90 -24.46 19.02
N VAL A 414 24.68 -23.96 19.98
CA VAL A 414 26.08 -23.59 19.81
C VAL A 414 27.00 -24.72 20.27
N TYR A 415 28.19 -24.79 19.68
CA TYR A 415 29.18 -25.82 20.00
C TYR A 415 30.41 -25.17 20.67
N PRO A 416 30.88 -25.72 21.80
CA PRO A 416 32.02 -25.15 22.53
C PRO A 416 33.35 -25.42 21.80
N ALA A 417 34.17 -24.40 21.65
CA ALA A 417 35.52 -24.49 21.13
C ALA A 417 36.48 -23.66 22.01
N PHE A 418 37.78 -23.87 21.87
CA PHE A 418 38.80 -23.04 22.50
C PHE A 418 39.53 -22.22 21.43
N ASP A 419 39.81 -20.96 21.74
CA ASP A 419 40.68 -20.12 20.92
C ASP A 419 42.17 -20.35 21.23
N ARG A 420 43.06 -19.55 20.62
CA ARG A 420 44.51 -19.66 20.84
C ARG A 420 44.96 -19.27 22.25
N SER A 421 44.21 -18.41 22.94
CA SER A 421 44.47 -18.05 24.33
C SER A 421 44.02 -19.15 25.30
N GLY A 422 43.17 -20.06 24.83
CA GLY A 422 42.55 -21.12 25.62
C GLY A 422 41.22 -20.69 26.24
N GLU A 423 40.66 -19.57 25.80
CA GLU A 423 39.34 -19.10 26.20
C GLU A 423 38.25 -19.94 25.52
N LEU A 424 37.19 -20.24 26.27
CA LEU A 424 36.04 -20.98 25.76
C LEU A 424 35.19 -20.04 24.88
N VAL A 425 34.96 -20.45 23.64
CA VAL A 425 34.20 -19.72 22.64
C VAL A 425 33.08 -20.59 22.07
N GLN A 426 32.11 -19.96 21.42
CA GLN A 426 30.94 -20.61 20.84
C GLN A 426 30.99 -20.52 19.31
N VAL A 427 30.81 -21.66 18.64
CA VAL A 427 30.84 -21.75 17.17
C VAL A 427 29.60 -22.48 16.62
N CYS A 428 29.32 -22.27 15.34
CA CYS A 428 28.26 -22.99 14.63
C CYS A 428 28.68 -24.44 14.35
N ARG A 429 27.69 -25.29 14.02
CA ARG A 429 27.91 -26.72 13.72
C ARG A 429 28.94 -26.95 12.62
N ASP A 430 28.87 -26.16 11.55
CA ASP A 430 29.73 -26.33 10.38
C ASP A 430 31.17 -25.96 10.73
N CYS A 431 31.38 -24.86 11.43
CA CYS A 431 32.70 -24.47 11.93
C CYS A 431 33.24 -25.49 12.94
N TYR A 432 32.40 -25.98 13.86
CA TYR A 432 32.79 -27.02 14.79
C TYR A 432 33.25 -28.30 14.07
N THR A 433 32.51 -28.72 13.03
CA THR A 433 32.83 -29.89 12.22
C THR A 433 34.13 -29.69 11.44
N ALA A 434 34.31 -28.54 10.78
CA ALA A 434 35.51 -28.20 10.03
C ALA A 434 36.77 -28.17 10.91
N ILE A 435 36.68 -27.63 12.13
CA ILE A 435 37.76 -27.67 13.12
C ILE A 435 38.14 -29.12 13.46
N GLY A 436 37.14 -29.98 13.67
CA GLY A 436 37.33 -31.39 13.95
C GLY A 436 37.99 -32.16 12.81
N GLU A 437 37.54 -31.96 11.56
CA GLU A 437 38.11 -32.59 10.38
C GLU A 437 39.58 -32.20 10.14
N ALA A 438 39.91 -30.92 10.31
CA ALA A 438 41.27 -30.42 10.18
C ALA A 438 42.22 -31.10 11.18
N CYS A 439 41.79 -31.25 12.45
CA CYS A 439 42.56 -31.98 13.45
C CYS A 439 42.59 -33.49 13.19
N GLY A 440 41.50 -34.08 12.70
CA GLY A 440 41.39 -35.51 12.40
C GLY A 440 42.38 -35.99 11.34
N ARG A 441 42.75 -35.12 10.39
CA ARG A 441 43.74 -35.40 9.34
C ARG A 441 45.18 -35.10 9.76
N CYS A 442 45.41 -34.62 10.99
CA CYS A 442 46.71 -34.18 11.46
C CYS A 442 47.50 -35.32 12.15
N SER A 443 48.68 -35.65 11.61
CA SER A 443 49.55 -36.72 12.15
C SER A 443 50.07 -36.46 13.56
N VAL A 444 50.12 -35.21 14.00
CA VAL A 444 50.60 -34.82 15.35
C VAL A 444 49.48 -34.58 16.36
N ARG A 445 48.22 -34.89 16.02
CA ARG A 445 47.05 -34.67 16.89
C ARG A 445 47.23 -35.22 18.31
N CYS A 446 47.76 -36.44 18.45
CA CYS A 446 47.98 -37.09 19.74
C CYS A 446 48.95 -36.31 20.64
N ALA A 447 49.99 -35.69 20.05
CA ALA A 447 50.93 -34.84 20.77
C ALA A 447 50.33 -33.48 21.11
N CYS A 448 49.54 -32.89 20.19
CA CYS A 448 48.86 -31.61 20.43
C CYS A 448 47.94 -31.66 21.65
N ALA A 449 47.17 -32.74 21.84
CA ALA A 449 46.28 -32.90 22.98
C ALA A 449 47.04 -32.96 24.33
N ALA A 450 48.23 -33.59 24.35
CA ALA A 450 49.02 -33.75 25.57
C ALA A 450 49.68 -32.45 26.06
N PHE A 451 50.06 -31.55 25.14
CA PHE A 451 50.82 -30.33 25.45
C PHE A 451 50.06 -29.02 25.17
N GLN A 452 48.75 -29.09 24.91
CA GLN A 452 47.97 -27.96 24.38
C GLN A 452 48.59 -27.35 23.10
N GLY A 453 49.29 -28.16 22.31
CA GLY A 453 50.02 -27.76 21.10
C GLY A 453 49.12 -27.19 20.01
N ASN A 454 47.81 -27.43 20.12
CA ASN A 454 46.77 -26.78 19.35
C ASN A 454 46.96 -25.26 19.31
N ARG A 455 47.27 -24.58 20.42
CA ARG A 455 47.41 -23.11 20.48
C ARG A 455 48.40 -22.52 19.46
N PHE A 456 49.36 -23.32 18.99
CA PHE A 456 50.39 -22.94 18.03
C PHE A 456 50.11 -23.42 16.60
N CYS A 457 48.94 -23.99 16.33
CA CYS A 457 48.60 -24.53 15.02
C CYS A 457 48.52 -23.42 13.96
N PRO A 458 49.25 -23.55 12.82
CA PRO A 458 49.13 -22.60 11.73
C PRO A 458 47.86 -22.79 10.90
N HIS A 459 47.23 -23.97 10.96
CA HIS A 459 46.09 -24.35 10.10
C HIS A 459 44.72 -24.06 10.69
N THR A 460 44.59 -23.94 12.01
CA THR A 460 43.34 -23.52 12.66
C THR A 460 43.61 -22.57 13.81
N ARG A 461 42.68 -21.63 14.00
CA ARG A 461 42.69 -20.67 15.11
C ARG A 461 41.83 -21.12 16.29
N LEU A 462 41.01 -22.15 16.09
CA LEU A 462 40.06 -22.70 17.04
C LEU A 462 40.21 -24.21 17.14
N PHE A 463 39.83 -24.76 18.30
CA PHE A 463 39.96 -26.20 18.60
C PHE A 463 38.70 -26.68 19.29
N GLN A 464 38.21 -27.88 18.96
CA GLN A 464 37.04 -28.43 19.64
C GLN A 464 37.34 -28.58 21.14
N ALA A 465 36.41 -28.11 21.99
CA ALA A 465 36.43 -28.53 23.38
C ALA A 465 36.12 -30.04 23.40
N ALA A 466 37.02 -30.84 23.98
CA ALA A 466 36.74 -32.26 24.18
C ALA A 466 35.49 -32.39 25.05
N ALA A 467 34.58 -33.30 24.68
CA ALA A 467 33.39 -33.62 25.44
C ALA A 467 33.74 -34.22 26.81
#